data_AF-A0A7S3LF70-F1
#
_entry.id   AF-A0A7S3LF70-F1
#
_cell.length_a   1.000
_cell.length_b   1.000
_cell.length_c   1.000
_cell.angle_alpha   90.00
_cell.angle_beta   90.00
_cell.angle_gamma   90.00
#
_symmetry.space_group_name_H-M   'P 1'
#
loop_
_entity.id
_entity.type
_entity.pdbx_description
1 polymer ?
#
loop_
_entity_poly.entity_id
_entity_poly.type
_entity_poly.pdbx_seq_one_letter_code
_entity_poly.pdbx_strand_id
1 'polypeptide(L)'
;MFTLTRDCFNSKGVLLVHHFFAWVTTDEENGGGGGGYDWVDRHIHAYANVAGSHLGVPKAVTTLLSGDLSDFVTLNPVEKVVESFFGRIVRRQMWNTWGSIWMMLPKGPASIWDVGADMCRNRTSESNETTTDPFCPEDTEQPSPLLVMSDVHNETVQHAVDADDTENFTATEAEFIQKQTHTNRETIDFLKAYGGGYGNKLSNAVDYSYHDDDGQCEEPNPRTWHDPTRTPLPYAPNLKIYCLYGVGLETERAYYYRRNVVNEGNKSVLEEPVVVHDATVQQPEHNVHYGIRYGDGDGSVPLISLGYICADAWQRESSGLNPSGAKVYTREYKHRSGFTVDDFVRSGPNSGDHVDFLGNVDMMSDLARIVSDFEVEKVNENHIVSDIEQIAADINKRGGVFKKQSSWW
;
A
#
# COMPACT_ATOMS: atom_id res chain seq x y z
N MET A 1 1.16 -25.25 7.18
CA MET A 1 2.19 -24.71 6.27
C MET A 1 1.75 -23.30 5.95
N PHE A 2 2.29 -22.33 6.68
CA PHE A 2 1.87 -20.92 6.63
C PHE A 2 2.54 -20.24 5.43
N THR A 3 1.76 -19.88 4.42
CA THR A 3 2.22 -19.16 3.22
C THR A 3 2.51 -17.67 3.50
N LEU A 4 1.96 -17.13 4.59
CA LEU A 4 2.12 -15.74 5.04
C LEU A 4 3.57 -15.28 5.32
N THR A 5 4.52 -16.21 5.49
CA THR A 5 5.91 -15.84 5.83
C THR A 5 6.79 -15.51 4.61
N ARG A 6 6.34 -15.80 3.38
CA ARG A 6 7.16 -15.53 2.19
C ARG A 6 6.95 -14.11 1.63
N ASP A 7 5.75 -13.56 1.83
CA ASP A 7 5.35 -12.23 1.34
C ASP A 7 5.91 -11.09 2.22
N CYS A 8 6.03 -11.34 3.53
CA CYS A 8 6.47 -10.31 4.49
C CYS A 8 7.97 -9.95 4.41
N PHE A 9 8.85 -10.81 3.86
CA PHE A 9 10.30 -10.55 3.90
C PHE A 9 10.85 -9.83 2.67
N ASN A 10 10.35 -10.11 1.46
CA ASN A 10 10.84 -9.44 0.25
C ASN A 10 10.14 -8.08 0.04
N SER A 11 8.83 -8.00 0.23
CA SER A 11 8.07 -6.78 -0.07
C SER A 11 8.29 -5.65 0.93
N LYS A 12 8.36 -5.97 2.22
CA LYS A 12 8.63 -5.01 3.31
C LYS A 12 10.13 -4.70 3.47
N GLY A 13 11.01 -5.57 2.96
CA GLY A 13 12.46 -5.44 3.11
C GLY A 13 12.99 -4.09 2.64
N VAL A 14 12.34 -3.49 1.64
CA VAL A 14 12.65 -2.16 1.13
C VAL A 14 12.59 -1.06 2.19
N LEU A 15 11.59 -1.07 3.07
CA LEU A 15 11.43 -0.08 4.14
C LEU A 15 12.50 -0.25 5.22
N LEU A 16 12.92 -1.51 5.48
CA LEU A 16 13.99 -1.82 6.43
C LEU A 16 15.37 -1.40 5.89
N VAL A 17 15.64 -1.63 4.60
CA VAL A 17 16.89 -1.18 3.97
C VAL A 17 16.95 0.34 3.93
N HIS A 18 15.85 1.01 3.58
CA HIS A 18 15.79 2.47 3.61
C HIS A 18 16.01 3.04 5.02
N HIS A 19 15.40 2.40 6.03
CA HIS A 19 15.67 2.71 7.44
C HIS A 19 17.13 2.50 7.81
N PHE A 20 17.72 1.36 7.42
CA PHE A 20 19.10 1.06 7.70
C PHE A 20 20.05 2.10 7.09
N PHE A 21 19.81 2.53 5.84
CA PHE A 21 20.61 3.59 5.21
C PHE A 21 20.56 4.90 5.98
N ALA A 22 19.37 5.34 6.39
CA ALA A 22 19.24 6.55 7.20
C ALA A 22 19.90 6.38 8.58
N TRP A 23 19.61 5.27 9.26
CA TRP A 23 20.15 4.94 10.58
C TRP A 23 21.67 4.91 10.59
N VAL A 24 22.31 4.16 9.66
CA VAL A 24 23.77 4.01 9.64
C VAL A 24 24.50 5.32 9.35
N THR A 25 23.88 6.22 8.57
CA THR A 25 24.44 7.55 8.27
C THR A 25 24.18 8.60 9.34
N THR A 26 23.29 8.31 10.29
CA THR A 26 22.95 9.22 11.40
C THR A 26 23.94 9.02 12.55
N ASP A 27 24.35 10.12 13.19
CA ASP A 27 25.26 10.09 14.34
C ASP A 27 24.64 9.36 15.54
N GLU A 28 25.49 8.71 16.36
CA GLU A 28 25.06 8.00 17.58
C GLU A 28 24.33 8.94 18.57
N GLU A 29 24.75 10.21 18.65
CA GLU A 29 24.12 11.22 19.50
C GLU A 29 22.64 11.47 19.14
N ASN A 30 22.27 11.24 17.88
CA ASN A 30 20.91 11.39 17.36
C ASN A 30 20.16 10.05 17.27
N GLY A 31 20.68 8.98 17.88
CA GLY A 31 20.09 7.64 17.87
C GLY A 31 20.39 6.81 16.62
N GLY A 32 21.35 7.26 15.79
CA GLY A 32 21.82 6.53 14.62
C GLY A 32 22.90 5.49 14.91
N GLY A 33 23.43 4.89 13.85
CA GLY A 33 24.47 3.86 13.90
C GLY A 33 25.91 4.39 13.87
N GLY A 34 26.12 5.70 13.70
CA GLY A 34 27.45 6.32 13.79
C GLY A 34 28.42 5.96 12.67
N GLY A 35 27.93 5.43 11.53
CA GLY A 35 28.77 5.00 10.42
C GLY A 35 29.40 6.15 9.61
N GLY A 36 28.88 7.37 9.79
CA GLY A 36 29.22 8.56 9.02
C GLY A 36 28.35 8.73 7.77
N TYR A 37 28.24 9.97 7.28
CA TYR A 37 27.36 10.33 6.16
C TYR A 37 27.69 9.62 4.85
N ASP A 38 28.95 9.17 4.68
CA ASP A 38 29.47 8.52 3.49
C ASP A 38 29.54 6.98 3.60
N TRP A 39 29.01 6.41 4.69
CA TRP A 39 29.12 4.97 4.97
C TRP A 39 28.54 4.13 3.85
N VAL A 40 27.35 4.51 3.35
CA VAL A 40 26.65 3.77 2.29
C VAL A 40 27.46 3.83 0.99
N ASP A 41 28.02 4.99 0.65
CA ASP A 41 28.87 5.15 -0.55
C ASP A 41 30.10 4.25 -0.52
N ARG A 42 30.71 4.07 0.66
CA ARG A 42 31.95 3.28 0.83
C ARG A 42 31.72 1.78 0.90
N HIS A 43 30.56 1.32 1.35
CA HIS A 43 30.34 -0.10 1.68
C HIS A 43 29.27 -0.79 0.85
N ILE A 44 28.36 -0.05 0.22
CA ILE A 44 27.25 -0.64 -0.55
C ILE A 44 27.48 -0.36 -2.03
N HIS A 45 27.86 -1.42 -2.77
CA HIS A 45 28.09 -1.33 -4.21
C HIS A 45 26.78 -1.14 -4.99
N ALA A 46 25.79 -2.00 -4.70
CA ALA A 46 24.49 -1.99 -5.35
C ALA A 46 23.40 -2.41 -4.38
N TYR A 47 22.20 -1.86 -4.58
CA TYR A 47 21.00 -2.24 -3.87
C TYR A 47 19.95 -2.75 -4.89
N ALA A 48 19.63 -4.04 -4.82
CA ALA A 48 18.58 -4.65 -5.64
C ALA A 48 17.29 -4.80 -4.81
N ASN A 49 16.29 -4.01 -5.14
CA ASN A 49 14.94 -4.12 -4.61
C ASN A 49 14.11 -5.08 -5.49
N VAL A 50 13.56 -6.15 -4.91
CA VAL A 50 12.78 -7.16 -5.62
C VAL A 50 11.35 -7.15 -5.07
N ALA A 51 10.38 -6.72 -5.89
CA ALA A 51 8.97 -6.58 -5.54
C ALA A 51 8.70 -5.75 -4.26
N GLY A 52 9.51 -4.71 -4.02
CA GLY A 52 9.38 -3.86 -2.83
C GLY A 52 8.17 -2.94 -2.86
N SER A 53 7.38 -2.94 -1.78
CA SER A 53 6.21 -2.08 -1.58
C SER A 53 6.61 -0.76 -0.92
N HIS A 54 7.31 0.14 -1.63
CA HIS A 54 7.83 1.38 -1.05
C HIS A 54 6.73 2.23 -0.39
N LEU A 55 5.55 2.29 -1.01
CA LEU A 55 4.45 3.09 -0.50
C LEU A 55 3.46 2.25 0.32
N GLY A 56 3.78 1.02 0.71
CA GLY A 56 2.83 0.13 1.41
C GLY A 56 1.77 -0.47 0.48
N VAL A 57 0.75 -1.11 1.06
CA VAL A 57 -0.30 -1.83 0.33
C VAL A 57 -1.68 -1.55 0.94
N PRO A 58 -2.71 -1.30 0.11
CA PRO A 58 -4.10 -1.12 0.57
C PRO A 58 -4.63 -2.28 1.44
N LYS A 59 -4.23 -3.52 1.16
CA LYS A 59 -4.66 -4.69 1.96
C LYS A 59 -4.20 -4.70 3.42
N ALA A 60 -3.20 -3.87 3.78
CA ALA A 60 -2.84 -3.68 5.18
C ALA A 60 -3.97 -2.99 5.96
N VAL A 61 -4.71 -2.07 5.30
CA VAL A 61 -5.86 -1.37 5.90
C VAL A 61 -6.97 -2.35 6.22
N THR A 62 -7.33 -3.22 5.27
CA THR A 62 -8.43 -4.19 5.47
C THR A 62 -8.13 -5.17 6.60
N THR A 63 -6.88 -5.63 6.66
CA THR A 63 -6.39 -6.52 7.71
C THR A 63 -6.49 -5.87 9.11
N LEU A 64 -6.17 -4.58 9.23
CA LEU A 64 -6.25 -3.86 10.51
C LEU A 64 -7.68 -3.46 10.89
N LEU A 65 -8.53 -3.18 9.90
CA LEU A 65 -9.88 -2.66 10.09
C LEU A 65 -10.86 -3.75 10.53
N SER A 66 -11.01 -4.82 9.73
CA SER A 66 -12.00 -5.88 10.00
C SER A 66 -11.38 -7.24 10.36
N GLY A 67 -10.05 -7.37 10.27
CA GLY A 67 -9.38 -8.65 10.43
C GLY A 67 -9.48 -9.56 9.20
N ASP A 68 -10.04 -9.05 8.11
CA ASP A 68 -10.19 -9.75 6.85
C ASP A 68 -8.85 -9.87 6.13
N LEU A 69 -8.64 -11.03 5.52
CA LEU A 69 -7.50 -11.30 4.67
C LEU A 69 -8.09 -11.46 3.28
N SER A 70 -7.96 -10.42 2.46
CA SER A 70 -8.57 -10.31 1.14
C SER A 70 -8.27 -11.52 0.25
N ASP A 71 -7.07 -12.09 0.35
CA ASP A 71 -6.64 -13.32 -0.33
C ASP A 71 -7.53 -14.56 -0.04
N PHE A 72 -8.23 -14.58 1.10
CA PHE A 72 -9.16 -15.67 1.46
C PHE A 72 -10.62 -15.39 1.09
N VAL A 73 -10.99 -14.13 0.83
CA VAL A 73 -12.37 -13.76 0.45
C VAL A 73 -12.75 -14.35 -0.91
N THR A 74 -11.77 -14.46 -1.81
CA THR A 74 -11.95 -15.13 -3.12
C THR A 74 -12.10 -16.65 -2.98
N LEU A 75 -11.67 -17.23 -1.85
CA LEU A 75 -11.73 -18.65 -1.53
C LEU A 75 -12.76 -18.91 -0.42
N ASN A 76 -14.04 -18.67 -0.73
CA ASN A 76 -15.21 -18.82 0.15
C ASN A 76 -15.22 -20.09 1.06
N PRO A 77 -14.70 -21.27 0.66
CA PRO A 77 -14.59 -22.43 1.56
C PRO A 77 -13.54 -22.27 2.67
N VAL A 78 -12.45 -21.54 2.39
CA VAL A 78 -11.32 -21.35 3.32
C VAL A 78 -11.64 -20.28 4.35
N GLU A 79 -12.33 -19.20 3.96
CA GLU A 79 -12.80 -18.18 4.90
C GLU A 79 -13.61 -18.79 6.05
N LYS A 80 -14.58 -19.67 5.74
CA LYS A 80 -15.42 -20.35 6.75
C LYS A 80 -14.61 -21.26 7.68
N VAL A 81 -13.56 -21.89 7.18
CA VAL A 81 -12.66 -22.71 8.00
C VAL A 81 -11.84 -21.82 8.93
N VAL A 82 -11.28 -20.72 8.42
CA VAL A 82 -10.52 -19.76 9.22
C VAL A 82 -11.40 -19.11 10.29
N GLU A 83 -12.62 -18.68 9.96
CA GLU A 83 -13.59 -18.17 10.93
C GLU A 83 -13.90 -19.18 12.05
N SER A 84 -13.94 -20.47 11.71
CA SER A 84 -14.17 -21.55 12.69
C SER A 84 -13.00 -21.73 13.67
N PHE A 85 -11.78 -21.38 13.29
CA PHE A 85 -10.59 -21.47 14.16
C PHE A 85 -10.26 -20.15 14.87
N PHE A 86 -10.48 -19.01 14.21
CA PHE A 86 -10.25 -17.66 14.73
C PHE A 86 -11.38 -16.72 14.27
N GLY A 87 -12.28 -16.35 15.19
CA GLY A 87 -13.31 -15.34 14.92
C GLY A 87 -12.71 -13.99 14.48
N ARG A 88 -13.48 -13.19 13.74
CA ARG A 88 -13.04 -11.90 13.15
C ARG A 88 -12.40 -10.96 14.18
N ILE A 89 -13.01 -10.83 15.36
CA ILE A 89 -12.48 -10.01 16.46
C ILE A 89 -11.08 -10.46 16.88
N VAL A 90 -10.87 -11.76 17.12
CA VAL A 90 -9.58 -12.30 17.56
C VAL A 90 -8.51 -12.07 16.48
N ARG A 91 -8.87 -12.25 15.21
CA ARG A 91 -7.96 -11.97 14.07
C ARG A 91 -7.59 -10.50 14.01
N ARG A 92 -8.59 -9.60 14.01
CA ARG A 92 -8.37 -8.15 14.02
C ARG A 92 -7.44 -7.74 15.16
N GLN A 93 -7.72 -8.19 16.38
CA GLN A 93 -6.91 -7.88 17.55
C GLN A 93 -5.48 -8.41 17.40
N MET A 94 -5.31 -9.65 16.93
CA MET A 94 -4.00 -10.24 16.65
C MET A 94 -3.22 -9.43 15.61
N TRP A 95 -3.83 -9.09 14.48
CA TRP A 95 -3.18 -8.30 13.42
C TRP A 95 -2.81 -6.89 13.88
N ASN A 96 -3.64 -6.27 14.71
CA ASN A 96 -3.32 -4.95 15.28
C ASN A 96 -2.09 -4.97 16.19
N THR A 97 -1.69 -6.13 16.74
CA THR A 97 -0.41 -6.26 17.48
C THR A 97 0.82 -6.40 16.57
N TRP A 98 0.62 -6.69 15.28
CA TRP A 98 1.73 -6.94 14.34
C TRP A 98 2.22 -5.64 13.71
N GLY A 99 3.30 -5.08 14.25
CA GLY A 99 3.92 -3.85 13.73
C GLY A 99 4.29 -3.91 12.24
N SER A 100 4.51 -5.10 11.67
CA SER A 100 4.73 -5.27 10.24
C SER A 100 3.54 -4.85 9.38
N ILE A 101 2.31 -5.05 9.84
CA ILE A 101 1.11 -4.67 9.07
C ILE A 101 0.95 -3.15 9.09
N TRP A 102 1.15 -2.52 10.24
CA TRP A 102 1.18 -1.06 10.37
C TRP A 102 2.23 -0.41 9.47
N MET A 103 3.41 -1.01 9.32
CA MET A 103 4.45 -0.52 8.42
C MET A 103 4.06 -0.55 6.94
N MET A 104 3.16 -1.46 6.57
CA MET A 104 2.70 -1.65 5.20
C MET A 104 1.45 -0.82 4.89
N LEU A 105 0.96 0.02 5.80
CA LEU A 105 -0.10 0.97 5.49
C LEU A 105 0.33 1.91 4.35
N PRO A 106 -0.61 2.38 3.49
CA PRO A 106 -0.27 3.22 2.35
C PRO A 106 0.38 4.56 2.76
N LYS A 107 1.63 4.77 2.35
CA LYS A 107 2.50 5.91 2.71
C LYS A 107 2.51 7.01 1.66
N GLY A 108 2.89 8.22 2.09
CA GLY A 108 2.98 9.40 1.26
C GLY A 108 1.75 10.30 1.28
N PRO A 109 1.83 11.46 0.63
CA PRO A 109 0.77 12.46 0.63
C PRO A 109 -0.51 12.00 -0.08
N ALA A 110 -1.61 12.73 0.17
CA ALA A 110 -2.89 12.50 -0.49
C ALA A 110 -2.76 12.58 -2.02
N SER A 111 -1.85 13.41 -2.52
CA SER A 111 -1.54 13.54 -3.95
C SER A 111 -1.12 12.23 -4.65
N ILE A 112 -0.70 11.21 -3.90
CA ILE A 112 -0.35 9.89 -4.44
C ILE A 112 -1.61 9.00 -4.52
N TRP A 113 -2.28 8.78 -3.39
CA TRP A 113 -3.34 7.77 -3.27
C TRP A 113 -4.72 8.32 -3.60
N ASP A 114 -5.02 9.54 -3.16
CA ASP A 114 -6.35 10.14 -3.25
C ASP A 114 -6.59 10.83 -4.61
N VAL A 115 -5.60 10.84 -5.51
CA VAL A 115 -5.77 11.31 -6.89
C VAL A 115 -6.38 10.24 -7.78
N GLY A 116 -6.24 8.96 -7.43
CA GLY A 116 -6.69 7.83 -8.25
C GLY A 116 -6.03 7.77 -9.62
N ALA A 117 -4.77 8.24 -9.74
CA ALA A 117 -4.04 8.31 -11.02
C ALA A 117 -3.89 6.94 -11.71
N ASP A 118 -3.91 5.87 -10.92
CA ASP A 118 -3.81 4.47 -11.35
C ASP A 118 -5.16 3.81 -11.65
N MET A 119 -6.27 4.35 -11.14
CA MET A 119 -7.61 3.78 -11.30
C MET A 119 -8.48 4.53 -12.31
N CYS A 120 -8.34 5.86 -12.40
CA CYS A 120 -9.33 6.73 -13.05
C CYS A 120 -8.91 7.19 -14.46
N ARG A 121 -8.18 6.34 -15.19
CA ARG A 121 -7.46 6.71 -16.41
C ARG A 121 -8.31 6.79 -17.67
N ASN A 122 -9.24 5.83 -17.85
CA ASN A 122 -10.11 5.75 -19.03
C ASN A 122 -11.37 6.62 -18.88
N ARG A 123 -11.19 7.91 -18.54
CA ARG A 123 -12.26 8.91 -18.64
C ARG A 123 -12.56 9.18 -20.12
N THR A 124 -13.26 8.29 -20.82
CA THR A 124 -14.03 8.73 -21.98
C THR A 124 -15.27 9.41 -21.45
N SER A 125 -15.44 10.69 -21.74
CA SER A 125 -16.62 11.52 -21.45
C SER A 125 -17.91 11.06 -22.16
N GLU A 126 -17.99 9.78 -22.54
CA GLU A 126 -19.05 9.16 -23.34
C GLU A 126 -19.50 7.81 -22.74
N SER A 127 -19.25 7.53 -21.45
CA SER A 127 -20.00 6.46 -20.79
C SER A 127 -21.43 6.94 -20.55
N ASN A 128 -22.34 6.57 -21.46
CA ASN A 128 -23.79 6.56 -21.22
C ASN A 128 -24.14 5.46 -20.20
N GLU A 129 -23.46 5.41 -19.06
CA GLU A 129 -23.62 4.39 -18.05
C GLU A 129 -24.41 4.92 -16.87
N THR A 130 -25.40 4.14 -16.44
CA THR A 130 -26.34 4.45 -15.36
C THR A 130 -25.73 4.32 -13.96
N THR A 131 -24.45 3.96 -13.86
CA THR A 131 -23.74 3.68 -12.61
C THR A 131 -22.50 4.57 -12.49
N THR A 132 -22.51 5.46 -11.50
CA THR A 132 -21.38 6.32 -11.18
C THR A 132 -20.33 5.53 -10.40
N ASP A 133 -19.07 5.50 -10.86
CA ASP A 133 -17.95 4.88 -10.14
C ASP A 133 -17.57 5.74 -8.91
N PRO A 134 -17.85 5.29 -7.67
CA PRO A 134 -17.58 6.09 -6.48
C PRO A 134 -16.07 6.22 -6.18
N PHE A 135 -15.22 5.36 -6.75
CA PHE A 135 -13.76 5.49 -6.61
C PHE A 135 -13.17 6.53 -7.55
N CYS A 136 -13.91 6.92 -8.59
CA CYS A 136 -13.48 7.89 -9.59
C CYS A 136 -14.50 9.02 -9.75
N PRO A 137 -14.55 9.98 -8.79
CA PRO A 137 -15.45 11.12 -8.87
C PRO A 137 -15.31 11.90 -10.18
N GLU A 138 -16.44 12.35 -10.73
CA GLU A 138 -16.47 13.16 -11.95
C GLU A 138 -15.70 14.47 -11.77
N ASP A 139 -15.93 15.14 -10.64
CA ASP A 139 -15.21 16.32 -10.21
C ASP A 139 -13.75 15.95 -9.90
N THR A 140 -12.82 16.47 -10.71
CA THR A 140 -11.38 16.22 -10.54
C THR A 140 -10.81 16.81 -9.26
N GLU A 141 -11.52 17.72 -8.58
CA GLU A 141 -11.12 18.27 -7.30
C GLU A 141 -11.49 17.34 -6.13
N GLN A 142 -12.43 16.40 -6.33
CA GLN A 142 -12.79 15.43 -5.30
C GLN A 142 -11.77 14.29 -5.21
N PRO A 143 -11.37 13.89 -3.98
CA PRO A 143 -10.43 12.79 -3.79
C PRO A 143 -11.08 11.44 -4.14
N SER A 144 -10.29 10.57 -4.77
CA SER A 144 -10.55 9.16 -4.93
C SER A 144 -10.48 8.45 -3.57
N PRO A 145 -11.57 7.83 -3.08
CA PRO A 145 -11.56 7.18 -1.78
C PRO A 145 -10.80 5.84 -1.80
N LEU A 146 -10.28 5.46 -0.64
CA LEU A 146 -9.77 4.11 -0.38
C LEU A 146 -10.91 3.16 -0.01
N LEU A 147 -11.88 3.64 0.78
CA LEU A 147 -13.01 2.85 1.26
C LEU A 147 -14.34 3.51 0.88
N VAL A 148 -15.31 2.70 0.46
CA VAL A 148 -16.68 3.13 0.17
C VAL A 148 -17.65 2.28 1.00
N MET A 149 -18.47 2.93 1.82
CA MET A 149 -19.52 2.30 2.61
C MET A 149 -20.75 2.05 1.73
N SER A 150 -21.06 0.79 1.42
CA SER A 150 -22.12 0.39 0.50
C SER A 150 -23.54 0.53 1.08
N ASP A 151 -23.65 0.56 2.41
CA ASP A 151 -24.94 0.45 3.11
C ASP A 151 -25.37 1.73 3.82
N VAL A 152 -24.68 2.86 3.65
CA VAL A 152 -24.99 4.12 4.37
C VAL A 152 -26.44 4.58 4.14
N HIS A 153 -26.96 4.41 2.93
CA HIS A 153 -28.35 4.75 2.59
C HIS A 153 -29.38 3.68 2.96
N ASN A 154 -28.97 2.58 3.60
CA ASN A 154 -29.89 1.54 4.03
C ASN A 154 -30.56 1.95 5.34
N GLU A 155 -31.84 2.34 5.27
CA GLU A 155 -32.62 2.79 6.42
C GLU A 155 -32.68 1.74 7.55
N THR A 156 -32.75 0.44 7.23
CA THR A 156 -32.79 -0.60 8.28
C THR A 156 -31.50 -0.68 9.08
N VAL A 157 -30.35 -0.54 8.40
CA VAL A 157 -29.03 -0.50 9.04
C VAL A 157 -28.85 0.81 9.80
N GLN A 158 -29.33 1.93 9.24
CA GLN A 158 -29.28 3.23 9.93
C GLN A 158 -30.06 3.18 11.25
N HIS A 159 -31.28 2.64 11.26
CA HIS A 159 -32.05 2.47 12.50
C HIS A 159 -31.33 1.57 13.52
N ALA A 160 -30.57 0.56 13.08
CA ALA A 160 -29.78 -0.29 13.97
C ALA A 160 -28.65 0.49 14.64
N VAL A 161 -27.95 1.33 13.88
CA VAL A 161 -26.89 2.21 14.39
C VAL A 161 -27.45 3.28 15.32
N ASP A 162 -28.61 3.84 15.01
CA ASP A 162 -29.24 4.88 15.82
C ASP A 162 -29.88 4.33 17.11
N ALA A 163 -30.29 3.05 17.10
CA ALA A 163 -30.94 2.38 18.23
C ALA A 163 -29.96 1.70 19.20
N ASP A 164 -28.75 1.41 18.76
CA ASP A 164 -27.65 1.00 19.63
C ASP A 164 -27.10 2.28 20.27
N ASP A 165 -27.26 2.44 21.59
CA ASP A 165 -26.79 3.64 22.29
C ASP A 165 -25.30 3.84 21.94
N THR A 166 -24.98 5.00 21.35
CA THR A 166 -23.61 5.42 21.02
C THR A 166 -22.67 5.48 22.24
N GLU A 167 -23.16 5.10 23.43
CA GLU A 167 -22.38 4.85 24.64
C GLU A 167 -21.41 3.66 24.52
N ASN A 168 -21.69 2.67 23.67
CA ASN A 168 -20.82 1.49 23.51
C ASN A 168 -19.64 1.71 22.55
N PHE A 169 -19.70 2.72 21.67
CA PHE A 169 -18.69 3.00 20.66
C PHE A 169 -18.07 4.37 20.87
N THR A 170 -16.81 4.52 20.45
CA THR A 170 -16.15 5.83 20.51
C THR A 170 -16.77 6.79 19.49
N ALA A 171 -16.75 8.09 19.79
CA ALA A 171 -17.23 9.11 18.84
C ALA A 171 -16.54 9.01 17.46
N THR A 172 -15.27 8.58 17.45
CA THR A 172 -14.49 8.33 16.24
C THR A 172 -15.05 7.19 15.39
N GLU A 173 -15.54 6.12 16.00
CA GLU A 173 -16.21 5.03 15.27
C GLU A 173 -17.55 5.48 14.70
N ALA A 174 -18.34 6.21 15.48
CA ALA A 174 -19.63 6.73 15.03
C ALA A 174 -19.49 7.69 13.82
N GLU A 175 -18.49 8.58 13.85
CA GLU A 175 -18.19 9.46 12.72
C GLU A 175 -17.75 8.67 11.48
N PHE A 176 -16.92 7.64 11.67
CA PHE A 176 -16.43 6.82 10.58
C PHE A 176 -17.57 6.06 9.88
N ILE A 177 -18.44 5.36 10.62
CA ILE A 177 -19.51 4.55 10.00
C ILE A 177 -20.64 5.37 9.34
N GLN A 178 -20.75 6.66 9.66
CA GLN A 178 -21.75 7.56 9.06
C GLN A 178 -21.31 8.14 7.72
N LYS A 179 -19.99 8.16 7.45
CA LYS A 179 -19.46 8.72 6.22
C LYS A 179 -19.49 7.68 5.09
N GLN A 180 -19.87 8.10 3.89
CA GLN A 180 -19.98 7.20 2.74
C GLN A 180 -18.63 6.83 2.12
N THR A 181 -17.69 7.78 2.07
CA THR A 181 -16.40 7.59 1.42
C THR A 181 -15.29 8.02 2.35
N HIS A 182 -14.20 7.26 2.36
CA HIS A 182 -13.02 7.56 3.18
C HIS A 182 -11.78 7.61 2.30
N THR A 183 -11.05 8.71 2.37
CA THR A 183 -9.74 8.83 1.71
C THR A 183 -8.70 7.96 2.41
N ASN A 184 -7.52 7.81 1.81
CA ASN A 184 -6.43 7.09 2.45
C ASN A 184 -6.04 7.73 3.79
N ARG A 185 -5.97 9.08 3.83
CA ARG A 185 -5.66 9.85 5.04
C ARG A 185 -6.65 9.56 6.16
N GLU A 186 -7.93 9.75 5.87
CA GLU A 186 -9.00 9.61 6.87
C GLU A 186 -9.06 8.19 7.42
N THR A 187 -8.79 7.20 6.58
CA THR A 187 -8.75 5.79 6.98
C THR A 187 -7.58 5.52 7.92
N ILE A 188 -6.40 6.04 7.61
CA ILE A 188 -5.21 5.89 8.46
C ILE A 188 -5.39 6.60 9.80
N ASP A 189 -5.94 7.82 9.80
CA ASP A 189 -6.22 8.58 11.02
C ASP A 189 -7.23 7.86 11.89
N PHE A 190 -8.28 7.29 11.27
CA PHE A 190 -9.22 6.40 11.96
C PHE A 190 -8.49 5.21 12.59
N LEU A 191 -7.67 4.46 11.84
CA LEU A 191 -6.95 3.30 12.36
C LEU A 191 -6.04 3.66 13.54
N LYS A 192 -5.34 4.80 13.49
CA LYS A 192 -4.49 5.30 14.58
C LYS A 192 -5.29 5.56 15.86
N ALA A 193 -6.46 6.18 15.72
CA ALA A 193 -7.35 6.50 16.83
C ALA A 193 -8.07 5.25 17.37
N TYR A 194 -8.53 4.39 16.47
CA TYR A 194 -9.26 3.16 16.75
C TYR A 194 -8.38 2.11 17.45
N GLY A 195 -7.12 1.98 17.03
CA GLY A 195 -6.14 1.06 17.61
C GLY A 195 -6.62 -0.39 17.73
N GLY A 196 -7.39 -0.85 16.74
CA GLY A 196 -7.93 -2.20 16.71
C GLY A 196 -9.02 -2.50 17.75
N GLY A 197 -9.73 -1.47 18.24
CA GLY A 197 -10.75 -1.57 19.28
C GLY A 197 -10.20 -1.48 20.71
N TYR A 198 -8.90 -1.25 20.88
CA TYR A 198 -8.26 -1.03 22.18
C TYR A 198 -7.89 0.44 22.43
N GLY A 199 -8.27 1.33 21.50
CA GLY A 199 -7.93 2.75 21.50
C GLY A 199 -6.43 3.01 21.28
N ASN A 200 -6.02 4.25 21.52
CA ASN A 200 -4.66 4.75 21.26
C ASN A 200 -3.52 4.12 22.10
N LYS A 201 -3.83 3.18 23.02
CA LYS A 201 -2.86 2.56 23.94
C LYS A 201 -2.17 1.32 23.35
N LEU A 202 -2.85 0.63 22.43
CA LEU A 202 -2.36 -0.55 21.73
C LEU A 202 -2.08 -0.29 20.24
N SER A 203 -2.52 0.85 19.69
CA SER A 203 -2.03 1.26 18.39
C SER A 203 -0.52 1.44 18.50
N ASN A 204 0.23 0.52 17.92
CA ASN A 204 1.65 0.70 17.58
C ASN A 204 1.81 1.81 16.51
N ALA A 205 0.92 2.80 16.48
CA ALA A 205 1.02 4.05 15.74
C ALA A 205 2.26 4.86 16.16
N VAL A 206 2.94 4.45 17.24
CA VAL A 206 4.27 4.91 17.64
C VAL A 206 5.27 4.80 16.48
N ASP A 207 5.03 3.90 15.52
CA ASP A 207 5.98 3.66 14.44
C ASP A 207 5.51 4.04 13.02
N TYR A 208 4.33 4.64 12.83
CA TYR A 208 3.83 4.98 11.48
C TYR A 208 3.88 6.48 11.18
N SER A 209 4.87 6.92 10.38
CA SER A 209 4.90 8.26 9.81
C SER A 209 3.93 8.37 8.62
N TYR A 210 3.07 9.39 8.65
CA TYR A 210 2.22 9.81 7.53
C TYR A 210 2.68 11.18 7.03
N HIS A 211 2.66 11.41 5.72
CA HIS A 211 3.00 12.68 5.11
C HIS A 211 1.74 13.52 4.91
N ASP A 212 1.58 14.60 5.69
CA ASP A 212 0.52 15.58 5.46
C ASP A 212 0.97 16.68 4.49
N ASP A 213 0.07 17.07 3.57
CA ASP A 213 0.25 18.21 2.66
C ASP A 213 0.19 19.57 3.39
N ASP A 214 -0.35 19.59 4.63
CA ASP A 214 -0.62 20.80 5.43
C ASP A 214 0.60 21.37 6.17
N GLY A 215 1.81 20.88 5.86
CA GLY A 215 3.05 21.39 6.46
C GLY A 215 3.30 21.00 7.91
N GLN A 216 2.33 20.40 8.61
CA GLN A 216 2.46 19.73 9.92
C GLN A 216 3.15 18.37 9.75
N CYS A 217 4.34 18.41 9.16
CA CYS A 217 5.16 17.23 8.94
C CYS A 217 5.71 16.75 10.28
N GLU A 218 5.27 15.59 10.75
CA GLU A 218 5.89 14.94 11.91
C GLU A 218 7.35 14.67 11.58
N GLU A 219 8.30 15.38 12.19
CA GLU A 219 9.74 15.22 11.91
C GLU A 219 10.15 13.75 12.01
N PRO A 220 11.06 13.25 11.13
CA PRO A 220 11.55 11.88 11.22
C PRO A 220 11.99 11.57 12.65
N ASN A 221 11.30 10.65 13.31
CA ASN A 221 11.54 10.28 14.69
C ASN A 221 12.27 8.93 14.68
N PRO A 222 13.29 8.71 15.55
CA PRO A 222 13.89 7.39 15.71
C PRO A 222 12.89 6.26 16.03
N ARG A 223 11.68 6.62 16.47
CA ARG A 223 10.57 5.70 16.73
C ARG A 223 9.69 5.43 15.51
N THR A 224 9.67 6.30 14.51
CA THR A 224 8.82 6.13 13.33
C THR A 224 9.56 5.43 12.19
N TRP A 225 8.91 4.44 11.58
CA TRP A 225 9.43 3.81 10.38
C TRP A 225 9.46 4.81 9.22
N HIS A 226 10.52 4.73 8.41
CA HIS A 226 10.76 5.70 7.34
C HIS A 226 9.64 5.66 6.29
N ASP A 227 9.26 6.87 5.89
CA ASP A 227 8.46 7.13 4.70
C ASP A 227 9.43 7.51 3.56
N PRO A 228 9.50 6.73 2.46
CA PRO A 228 10.40 7.03 1.34
C PRO A 228 10.02 8.32 0.59
N THR A 229 8.82 8.87 0.82
CA THR A 229 8.43 10.20 0.31
C THR A 229 9.01 11.35 1.13
N ARG A 230 9.59 11.06 2.30
CA ARG A 230 10.13 12.06 3.25
C ARG A 230 11.60 11.89 3.56
N THR A 231 12.04 10.64 3.69
CA THR A 231 13.42 10.31 3.99
C THR A 231 14.19 10.24 2.67
N PRO A 232 15.09 11.20 2.38
CA PRO A 232 15.91 11.13 1.19
C PRO A 232 16.83 9.91 1.24
N LEU A 233 17.28 9.45 0.07
CA LEU A 233 18.39 8.53 -0.06
C LEU A 233 19.65 9.09 0.64
N PRO A 234 20.52 8.21 1.17
CA PRO A 234 21.76 8.63 1.81
C PRO A 234 22.67 9.35 0.81
N TYR A 235 23.65 10.11 1.30
CA TYR A 235 24.67 10.69 0.45
C TYR A 235 25.60 9.58 -0.09
N ALA A 236 25.25 9.03 -1.25
CA ALA A 236 25.95 7.91 -1.88
C ALA A 236 25.97 8.05 -3.42
N PRO A 237 26.83 8.92 -3.98
CA PRO A 237 26.89 9.14 -5.43
C PRO A 237 27.31 7.90 -6.25
N ASN A 238 28.03 6.95 -5.65
CA ASN A 238 28.48 5.72 -6.32
C ASN A 238 27.48 4.56 -6.19
N LEU A 239 26.43 4.71 -5.36
CA LEU A 239 25.40 3.70 -5.18
C LEU A 239 24.56 3.53 -6.44
N LYS A 240 24.33 2.27 -6.83
CA LYS A 240 23.37 1.88 -7.86
C LYS A 240 22.18 1.18 -7.22
N ILE A 241 20.97 1.62 -7.54
CA ILE A 241 19.70 1.06 -7.07
C ILE A 241 18.99 0.42 -8.26
N TYR A 242 18.61 -0.84 -8.12
CA TYR A 242 17.85 -1.58 -9.14
C TYR A 242 16.49 -1.95 -8.54
N CYS A 243 15.41 -1.41 -9.10
CA CYS A 243 14.04 -1.74 -8.72
C CYS A 243 13.46 -2.74 -9.72
N LEU A 244 13.34 -3.99 -9.28
CA LEU A 244 12.89 -5.14 -10.06
C LEU A 244 11.50 -5.55 -9.59
N TYR A 245 10.47 -5.47 -10.43
CA TYR A 245 9.11 -5.87 -10.02
C TYR A 245 8.24 -6.38 -11.16
N GLY A 246 7.26 -7.21 -10.81
CA GLY A 246 6.24 -7.73 -11.72
C GLY A 246 5.16 -6.68 -12.02
N VAL A 247 4.59 -6.75 -13.22
CA VAL A 247 3.47 -5.90 -13.67
C VAL A 247 2.48 -6.68 -14.52
N GLY A 248 1.26 -6.17 -14.70
CA GLY A 248 0.24 -6.75 -15.57
C GLY A 248 -0.67 -7.76 -14.88
N LEU A 249 -0.77 -7.72 -13.55
CA LEU A 249 -1.72 -8.51 -12.76
C LEU A 249 -2.74 -7.61 -12.05
N GLU A 250 -3.99 -8.06 -12.02
CA GLU A 250 -5.04 -7.42 -11.24
C GLU A 250 -4.65 -7.42 -9.76
N THR A 251 -4.55 -6.22 -9.19
CA THR A 251 -4.04 -6.01 -7.83
C THR A 251 -4.97 -5.09 -7.05
N GLU A 252 -5.23 -5.44 -5.79
CA GLU A 252 -6.18 -4.74 -4.94
C GLU A 252 -5.77 -3.28 -4.70
N ARG A 253 -6.73 -2.36 -4.83
CA ARG A 253 -6.47 -0.92 -4.73
C ARG A 253 -7.42 -0.14 -3.82
N ALA A 254 -8.68 -0.54 -3.74
CA ALA A 254 -9.70 0.10 -2.90
C ALA A 254 -10.83 -0.90 -2.58
N TYR A 255 -11.66 -0.60 -1.58
CA TYR A 255 -12.59 -1.59 -1.01
C TYR A 255 -13.99 -1.03 -0.71
N TYR A 256 -14.99 -1.86 -0.89
CA TYR A 256 -16.32 -1.67 -0.34
C TYR A 256 -16.42 -2.28 1.05
N TYR A 257 -16.99 -1.51 1.96
CA TYR A 257 -17.29 -1.91 3.31
C TYR A 257 -18.77 -1.71 3.60
N ARG A 258 -19.25 -2.38 4.63
CA ARG A 258 -20.59 -2.18 5.17
C ARG A 258 -20.52 -2.22 6.69
N ARG A 259 -21.53 -1.66 7.34
CA ARG A 259 -21.67 -1.72 8.79
C ARG A 259 -21.96 -3.15 9.22
N ASN A 260 -21.32 -3.59 10.30
CA ASN A 260 -21.44 -4.95 10.78
C ASN A 260 -22.68 -5.11 11.67
N VAL A 261 -23.85 -5.07 11.04
CA VAL A 261 -25.13 -5.21 11.75
C VAL A 261 -25.58 -6.67 11.71
N VAL A 262 -25.85 -7.23 12.90
CA VAL A 262 -26.36 -8.59 13.08
C VAL A 262 -27.78 -8.53 13.63
N ASN A 263 -28.64 -9.42 13.13
CA ASN A 263 -30.03 -9.51 13.57
C ASN A 263 -30.16 -10.52 14.70
N GLU A 264 -30.35 -10.02 15.92
CA GLU A 264 -30.65 -10.83 17.10
C GLU A 264 -32.15 -10.81 17.40
N GLY A 265 -32.87 -11.78 16.83
CA GLY A 265 -34.33 -11.87 16.97
C GLY A 265 -35.04 -10.74 16.23
N ASN A 266 -35.67 -9.81 16.97
CA ASN A 266 -36.37 -8.64 16.41
C ASN A 266 -35.55 -7.36 16.47
N LYS A 267 -34.28 -7.42 16.88
CA LYS A 267 -33.39 -6.27 16.98
C LYS A 267 -32.21 -6.44 16.03
N SER A 268 -31.80 -5.33 15.44
CA SER A 268 -30.56 -5.22 14.68
C SER A 268 -29.55 -4.52 15.58
N VAL A 269 -28.38 -5.12 15.78
CA VAL A 269 -27.33 -4.65 16.70
C VAL A 269 -26.03 -4.51 15.93
N LEU A 270 -25.25 -3.47 16.21
CA LEU A 270 -23.93 -3.28 15.62
C LEU A 270 -22.91 -4.13 16.40
N GLU A 271 -22.17 -4.99 15.70
CA GLU A 271 -21.18 -5.88 16.31
C GLU A 271 -19.75 -5.46 15.94
N GLU A 272 -18.79 -5.70 16.82
CA GLU A 272 -17.37 -5.54 16.48
C GLU A 272 -16.85 -6.63 15.52
N PRO A 273 -16.01 -6.28 14.52
CA PRO A 273 -15.63 -4.92 14.11
C PRO A 273 -16.81 -4.14 13.52
N VAL A 274 -16.90 -2.84 13.84
CA VAL A 274 -18.01 -1.95 13.44
C VAL A 274 -18.28 -1.92 11.94
N VAL A 275 -17.27 -2.23 11.14
CA VAL A 275 -17.36 -2.38 9.69
C VAL A 275 -16.72 -3.69 9.25
N VAL A 276 -17.30 -4.28 8.20
CA VAL A 276 -16.82 -5.51 7.56
C VAL A 276 -16.79 -5.33 6.06
N HIS A 277 -15.86 -6.04 5.41
CA HIS A 277 -15.73 -6.01 3.96
C HIS A 277 -17.02 -6.50 3.29
N ASP A 278 -17.51 -5.76 2.29
CA ASP A 278 -18.72 -6.12 1.56
C ASP A 278 -18.40 -6.90 0.29
N ALA A 279 -18.17 -8.21 0.47
CA ALA A 279 -17.90 -9.14 -0.62
C ALA A 279 -19.08 -9.34 -1.60
N THR A 280 -20.25 -8.73 -1.33
CA THR A 280 -21.44 -8.90 -2.18
C THR A 280 -21.46 -7.94 -3.37
N VAL A 281 -20.69 -6.84 -3.31
CA VAL A 281 -20.62 -5.85 -4.38
C VAL A 281 -19.83 -6.41 -5.58
N GLN A 282 -20.42 -6.34 -6.77
CA GLN A 282 -19.82 -6.78 -8.02
C GLN A 282 -20.12 -5.71 -9.09
N GLN A 283 -19.08 -5.07 -9.62
CA GLN A 283 -19.20 -4.07 -10.69
C GLN A 283 -18.08 -4.31 -11.72
N PRO A 284 -18.20 -5.33 -12.58
CA PRO A 284 -17.17 -5.70 -13.55
C PRO A 284 -16.77 -4.56 -14.51
N GLU A 285 -17.70 -3.68 -14.83
CA GLU A 285 -17.49 -2.45 -15.63
C GLU A 285 -16.48 -1.50 -15.00
N HIS A 286 -16.36 -1.56 -13.67
CA HIS A 286 -15.46 -0.76 -12.86
C HIS A 286 -14.34 -1.64 -12.28
N ASN A 287 -14.09 -2.83 -12.83
CA ASN A 287 -13.09 -3.76 -12.30
C ASN A 287 -13.22 -4.01 -10.79
N VAL A 288 -14.46 -4.12 -10.30
CA VAL A 288 -14.77 -4.44 -8.91
C VAL A 288 -15.27 -5.87 -8.82
N HIS A 289 -14.54 -6.68 -8.06
CA HIS A 289 -14.90 -8.07 -7.78
C HIS A 289 -14.88 -8.34 -6.29
N TYR A 290 -15.96 -8.94 -5.78
CA TYR A 290 -16.14 -9.23 -4.36
C TYR A 290 -15.89 -8.02 -3.46
N GLY A 291 -16.40 -6.84 -3.82
CA GLY A 291 -16.20 -5.63 -3.05
C GLY A 291 -14.79 -5.03 -3.12
N ILE A 292 -13.90 -5.56 -3.97
CA ILE A 292 -12.53 -5.07 -4.12
C ILE A 292 -12.40 -4.42 -5.49
N ARG A 293 -11.93 -3.17 -5.55
CA ARG A 293 -11.51 -2.49 -6.78
C ARG A 293 -10.08 -2.87 -7.11
N TYR A 294 -9.85 -3.36 -8.32
CA TYR A 294 -8.53 -3.77 -8.80
C TYR A 294 -7.91 -2.74 -9.75
N GLY A 295 -6.59 -2.58 -9.63
CA GLY A 295 -5.71 -1.86 -10.56
C GLY A 295 -4.59 -2.76 -11.08
N ASP A 296 -3.57 -2.17 -11.72
CA ASP A 296 -2.37 -2.90 -12.14
C ASP A 296 -1.37 -3.08 -10.99
N GLY A 297 -0.56 -4.13 -11.06
CA GLY A 297 0.47 -4.48 -10.08
C GLY A 297 1.00 -5.90 -10.29
N ASP A 298 1.47 -6.51 -9.20
CA ASP A 298 2.03 -7.86 -9.18
C ASP A 298 1.09 -8.91 -8.53
N GLY A 299 -0.20 -8.59 -8.39
CA GLY A 299 -1.21 -9.41 -7.72
C GLY A 299 -1.26 -9.21 -6.20
N SER A 300 -0.28 -8.53 -5.60
CA SER A 300 -0.28 -8.20 -4.16
C SER A 300 -0.03 -6.72 -3.88
N VAL A 301 0.90 -6.11 -4.59
CA VAL A 301 1.36 -4.74 -4.41
C VAL A 301 0.94 -3.93 -5.64
N PRO A 302 0.16 -2.84 -5.47
CA PRO A 302 -0.28 -2.05 -6.60
C PRO A 302 0.91 -1.35 -7.26
N LEU A 303 0.82 -1.16 -8.58
CA LEU A 303 1.89 -0.59 -9.42
C LEU A 303 2.44 0.73 -8.87
N ILE A 304 1.58 1.58 -8.30
CA ILE A 304 2.01 2.84 -7.70
C ILE A 304 3.01 2.65 -6.56
N SER A 305 2.80 1.62 -5.73
CA SER A 305 3.69 1.30 -4.60
C SER A 305 4.98 0.60 -5.04
N LEU A 306 4.90 -0.22 -6.10
CA LEU A 306 6.07 -0.86 -6.71
C LEU A 306 6.99 0.16 -7.38
N GLY A 307 6.40 1.07 -8.16
CA GLY A 307 7.13 1.81 -9.18
C GLY A 307 7.32 3.31 -8.96
N TYR A 308 6.40 4.02 -8.30
CA TYR A 308 6.41 5.50 -8.29
C TYR A 308 7.72 6.09 -7.76
N ILE A 309 8.24 5.51 -6.68
CA ILE A 309 9.46 5.98 -6.03
C ILE A 309 10.69 5.81 -6.94
N CYS A 310 10.83 4.64 -7.59
CA CYS A 310 11.99 4.36 -8.43
C CYS A 310 11.91 5.01 -9.82
N ALA A 311 10.70 5.07 -10.40
CA ALA A 311 10.49 5.58 -11.74
C ALA A 311 10.45 7.11 -11.81
N ASP A 312 10.01 7.80 -10.74
CA ASP A 312 9.91 9.27 -10.72
C ASP A 312 10.59 9.91 -9.51
N ALA A 313 10.12 9.65 -8.29
CA ALA A 313 10.49 10.48 -7.14
C ALA A 313 11.99 10.44 -6.81
N TRP A 314 12.71 9.32 -6.97
CA TRP A 314 14.17 9.28 -6.82
C TRP A 314 14.96 9.72 -8.06
N GLN A 315 14.31 9.87 -9.22
CA GLN A 315 14.94 10.32 -10.46
C GLN A 315 14.89 11.85 -10.59
N ARG A 316 13.83 12.46 -10.07
CA ARG A 316 13.51 13.87 -10.30
C ARG A 316 14.15 14.78 -9.25
N GLU A 317 15.00 15.70 -9.67
CA GLU A 317 15.68 16.65 -8.78
C GLU A 317 14.69 17.46 -7.90
N SER A 318 13.53 17.82 -8.46
CA SER A 318 12.52 18.61 -7.75
C SER A 318 11.85 17.88 -6.58
N SER A 319 12.02 16.56 -6.43
CA SER A 319 11.57 15.84 -5.22
C SER A 319 12.48 16.10 -4.02
N GLY A 320 13.77 16.35 -4.25
CA GLY A 320 14.79 16.42 -3.20
C GLY A 320 15.11 15.09 -2.50
N LEU A 321 14.58 13.96 -2.98
CA LEU A 321 14.72 12.65 -2.32
C LEU A 321 15.98 11.88 -2.72
N ASN A 322 16.72 12.33 -3.72
CA ASN A 322 17.99 11.73 -4.15
C ASN A 322 19.09 12.80 -4.18
N PRO A 323 19.56 13.28 -3.01
CA PRO A 323 20.45 14.44 -2.91
C PRO A 323 21.83 14.22 -3.52
N SER A 324 22.32 12.98 -3.58
CA SER A 324 23.61 12.65 -4.19
C SER A 324 23.51 12.24 -5.66
N GLY A 325 22.30 12.15 -6.23
CA GLY A 325 22.11 11.70 -7.61
C GLY A 325 22.54 10.24 -7.84
N ALA A 326 22.32 9.37 -6.84
CA ALA A 326 22.55 7.93 -6.96
C ALA A 326 21.80 7.38 -8.19
N LYS A 327 22.38 6.41 -8.89
CA LYS A 327 21.76 5.85 -10.10
C LYS A 327 20.63 4.92 -9.71
N VAL A 328 19.44 5.14 -10.27
CA VAL A 328 18.26 4.31 -10.04
C VAL A 328 17.82 3.72 -11.39
N TYR A 329 17.64 2.40 -11.45
CA TYR A 329 17.20 1.67 -12.62
C TYR A 329 15.91 0.93 -12.32
N THR A 330 14.88 1.18 -13.13
CA THR A 330 13.57 0.53 -13.01
C THR A 330 13.45 -0.58 -14.04
N ARG A 331 13.23 -1.82 -13.62
CA ARG A 331 13.02 -2.96 -14.51
C ARG A 331 11.73 -3.69 -14.16
N GLU A 332 10.82 -3.64 -15.11
CA GLU A 332 9.52 -4.28 -15.03
C GLU A 332 9.52 -5.60 -15.78
N TYR A 333 8.80 -6.56 -15.21
CA TYR A 333 8.66 -7.91 -15.76
C TYR A 333 7.18 -8.21 -15.95
N LYS A 334 6.71 -8.05 -17.18
CA LYS A 334 5.31 -8.31 -17.51
C LYS A 334 4.96 -9.77 -17.24
N HIS A 335 3.92 -10.00 -16.45
CA HIS A 335 3.42 -11.32 -16.14
C HIS A 335 3.08 -12.07 -17.43
N ARG A 336 3.64 -13.28 -17.58
CA ARG A 336 3.29 -14.22 -18.64
C ARG A 336 3.01 -15.56 -18.00
N SER A 337 1.74 -15.94 -17.98
CA SER A 337 1.34 -17.26 -17.51
C SER A 337 1.94 -18.32 -18.44
N GLY A 338 2.64 -19.28 -17.85
CA GLY A 338 3.27 -20.38 -18.56
C GLY A 338 3.00 -21.67 -17.81
N PHE A 339 2.11 -22.51 -18.33
CA PHE A 339 1.88 -23.81 -17.73
C PHE A 339 3.11 -24.70 -17.91
N THR A 340 3.73 -25.12 -16.81
CA THR A 340 4.79 -26.13 -16.81
C THR A 340 4.35 -27.34 -15.99
N VAL A 341 4.42 -28.54 -16.58
CA VAL A 341 3.98 -29.80 -15.97
C VAL A 341 4.76 -30.14 -14.67
N ASP A 342 5.97 -29.62 -14.54
CA ASP A 342 6.88 -29.86 -13.40
C ASP A 342 6.66 -28.91 -12.20
N ASP A 343 5.88 -27.82 -12.36
CA ASP A 343 5.61 -26.85 -11.29
C ASP A 343 4.14 -26.42 -11.31
N PHE A 344 3.28 -27.29 -10.77
CA PHE A 344 1.83 -27.09 -10.69
C PHE A 344 1.40 -26.06 -9.63
N VAL A 345 2.33 -25.53 -8.84
CA VAL A 345 2.05 -24.54 -7.79
C VAL A 345 2.34 -23.12 -8.26
N ARG A 346 3.29 -22.93 -9.19
CA ARG A 346 3.65 -21.61 -9.71
C ARG A 346 3.00 -21.31 -11.06
N SER A 347 2.76 -20.04 -11.34
CA SER A 347 2.19 -19.55 -12.61
C SER A 347 3.16 -19.60 -13.80
N GLY A 348 4.29 -20.31 -13.65
CA GLY A 348 5.31 -20.51 -14.67
C GLY A 348 6.60 -19.68 -14.47
N PRO A 349 7.63 -19.93 -15.31
CA PRO A 349 8.95 -19.33 -15.17
C PRO A 349 9.00 -17.83 -15.48
N ASN A 350 7.93 -17.26 -16.04
CA ASN A 350 7.81 -15.84 -16.39
C ASN A 350 6.70 -15.15 -15.59
N SER A 351 6.35 -15.71 -14.42
CA SER A 351 5.35 -15.12 -13.55
C SER A 351 5.82 -13.76 -13.03
N GLY A 352 4.95 -12.77 -13.17
CA GLY A 352 5.04 -11.49 -12.48
C GLY A 352 4.27 -11.46 -11.16
N ASP A 353 3.71 -12.59 -10.71
CA ASP A 353 3.01 -12.70 -9.44
C ASP A 353 3.98 -12.53 -8.28
N HIS A 354 3.63 -11.70 -7.30
CA HIS A 354 4.42 -11.37 -6.14
C HIS A 354 5.12 -12.57 -5.46
N VAL A 355 4.41 -13.69 -5.28
CA VAL A 355 4.91 -14.87 -4.57
C VAL A 355 5.88 -15.67 -5.46
N ASP A 356 5.54 -15.77 -6.74
CA ASP A 356 6.29 -16.52 -7.75
C ASP A 356 7.41 -15.70 -8.39
N PHE A 357 7.47 -14.40 -8.14
CA PHE A 357 8.36 -13.47 -8.82
C PHE A 357 9.83 -13.83 -8.62
N LEU A 358 10.19 -14.37 -7.45
CA LEU A 358 11.54 -14.91 -7.19
C LEU A 358 11.94 -16.09 -8.10
N GLY A 359 10.97 -16.75 -8.72
CA GLY A 359 11.20 -17.79 -9.73
C GLY A 359 11.25 -17.27 -11.17
N ASN A 360 11.06 -15.97 -11.39
CA ASN A 360 11.06 -15.38 -12.72
C ASN A 360 12.47 -15.45 -13.34
N VAL A 361 12.60 -16.13 -14.48
CA VAL A 361 13.91 -16.39 -15.12
C VAL A 361 14.59 -15.12 -15.63
N ASP A 362 13.81 -14.18 -16.17
CA ASP A 362 14.36 -12.91 -16.68
C ASP A 362 14.87 -12.06 -15.52
N MET A 363 14.10 -11.98 -14.42
CA MET A 363 14.50 -11.26 -13.21
C MET A 363 15.70 -11.91 -12.52
N MET A 364 15.72 -13.25 -12.39
CA MET A 364 16.89 -13.97 -11.85
C MET A 364 18.13 -13.80 -12.71
N SER A 365 17.98 -13.74 -14.04
CA SER A 365 19.08 -13.46 -14.95
C SER A 365 19.63 -12.05 -14.73
N ASP A 366 18.76 -11.05 -14.58
CA ASP A 366 19.16 -9.67 -14.30
C ASP A 366 19.80 -9.53 -12.91
N LEU A 367 19.25 -10.17 -11.88
CA LEU A 367 19.86 -10.19 -10.54
C LEU A 367 21.25 -10.82 -10.56
N ALA A 368 21.43 -11.92 -11.31
CA ALA A 368 22.74 -12.54 -11.47
C ALA A 368 23.74 -11.58 -12.14
N ARG A 369 23.32 -10.83 -13.18
CA ARG A 369 24.16 -9.81 -13.84
C ARG A 369 24.58 -8.71 -12.87
N ILE A 370 23.65 -8.24 -12.01
CA ILE A 370 23.93 -7.23 -10.98
C ILE A 370 24.94 -7.74 -9.96
N VAL A 371 24.72 -8.95 -9.42
CA VAL A 371 25.57 -9.49 -8.33
C VAL A 371 26.96 -9.88 -8.83
N SER A 372 27.10 -10.33 -10.07
CA SER A 372 28.38 -10.78 -10.60
C SER A 372 29.14 -9.73 -11.42
N ASP A 373 28.58 -8.52 -11.59
CA ASP A 373 29.05 -7.49 -12.53
C ASP A 373 29.26 -8.00 -13.97
N PHE A 374 28.61 -9.11 -14.33
CA PHE A 374 28.75 -9.72 -15.65
C PHE A 374 27.67 -9.16 -16.57
N GLU A 375 28.09 -8.54 -17.68
CA GLU A 375 27.17 -7.86 -18.62
C GLU A 375 26.22 -6.86 -17.91
N VAL A 376 26.68 -6.22 -16.83
CA VAL A 376 25.87 -5.31 -16.00
C VAL A 376 25.32 -4.12 -16.80
N GLU A 377 25.95 -3.75 -17.91
CA GLU A 377 25.44 -2.71 -18.80
C GLU A 377 24.07 -3.04 -19.41
N LYS A 378 23.68 -4.33 -19.50
CA LYS A 378 22.34 -4.74 -19.95
C LYS A 378 21.23 -4.44 -18.93
N VAL A 379 21.60 -4.21 -17.68
CA VAL A 379 20.67 -3.90 -16.58
C VAL A 379 20.82 -2.47 -16.07
N ASN A 380 21.79 -1.71 -16.59
CA ASN A 380 21.99 -0.28 -16.33
C ASN A 380 21.09 0.61 -17.21
N GLU A 381 19.88 0.15 -17.50
CA GLU A 381 18.88 0.89 -18.26
C GLU A 381 17.47 0.58 -17.74
N ASN A 382 16.58 1.56 -17.87
CA ASN A 382 15.18 1.38 -17.52
C ASN A 382 14.49 0.46 -18.54
N HIS A 383 13.73 -0.50 -18.04
CA HIS A 383 12.81 -1.33 -18.83
C HIS A 383 11.42 -1.18 -18.21
N ILE A 384 10.65 -0.24 -18.75
CA ILE A 384 9.29 0.10 -18.30
C ILE A 384 8.31 -0.29 -19.41
N VAL A 385 7.31 -1.09 -19.07
CA VAL A 385 6.27 -1.61 -19.95
C VAL A 385 4.85 -1.29 -19.45
N SER A 386 4.71 -0.83 -18.21
CA SER A 386 3.50 -0.33 -17.57
C SER A 386 3.30 1.16 -17.82
N ASP A 387 2.18 1.70 -17.33
CA ASP A 387 1.90 3.14 -17.42
C ASP A 387 2.43 3.95 -16.22
N ILE A 388 3.44 3.44 -15.50
CA ILE A 388 3.93 4.06 -14.26
C ILE A 388 4.46 5.49 -14.45
N GLU A 389 5.17 5.77 -15.54
CA GLU A 389 5.68 7.12 -15.84
C GLU A 389 4.53 8.12 -16.01
N GLN A 390 3.47 7.67 -16.68
CA GLN A 390 2.29 8.46 -16.90
C GLN A 390 1.53 8.65 -15.58
N ILE A 391 1.40 7.61 -14.74
CA ILE A 391 0.80 7.70 -13.40
C ILE A 391 1.55 8.74 -12.57
N ALA A 392 2.89 8.67 -12.58
CA ALA A 392 3.73 9.60 -11.84
C ALA A 392 3.54 11.05 -12.32
N ALA A 393 3.44 11.25 -13.63
CA ALA A 393 3.14 12.57 -14.20
C ALA A 393 1.78 13.12 -13.72
N ASP A 394 0.75 12.27 -13.66
CA ASP A 394 -0.59 12.68 -13.20
C ASP A 394 -0.62 12.97 -11.69
N ILE A 395 0.08 12.18 -10.88
CA ILE A 395 0.34 12.46 -9.45
C ILE A 395 1.03 13.83 -9.28
N ASN A 396 2.09 14.08 -10.06
CA ASN A 396 2.88 15.31 -9.96
C ASN A 396 2.12 16.56 -10.38
N LYS A 397 1.15 16.46 -11.29
CA LYS A 397 0.25 17.58 -11.64
C LYS A 397 -0.66 18.00 -10.48
N ARG A 398 -0.91 17.10 -9.52
CA ARG A 398 -1.84 17.32 -8.40
C ARG A 398 -1.14 17.41 -7.04
N GLY A 399 0.12 17.84 -7.03
CA GLY A 399 0.86 18.13 -5.81
C GLY A 399 2.00 17.17 -5.53
N GLY A 400 1.97 15.92 -6.05
CA GLY A 400 3.03 14.91 -6.00
C GLY A 400 3.98 14.94 -4.79
N VAL A 401 5.25 14.59 -5.03
CA VAL A 401 6.33 14.72 -4.04
C VAL A 401 7.35 15.74 -4.54
N PHE A 402 7.49 16.84 -3.78
CA PHE A 402 8.40 17.94 -4.08
C PHE A 402 9.23 18.33 -2.86
N LYS A 403 10.44 18.84 -3.11
CA LYS A 403 11.30 19.44 -2.09
C LYS A 403 10.59 20.66 -1.52
N LYS A 404 10.42 20.71 -0.19
CA LYS A 404 9.95 21.93 0.48
C LYS A 404 10.89 23.09 0.12
N GLN A 405 10.35 24.15 -0.48
CA GLN A 405 11.07 25.42 -0.54
C GLN A 405 11.21 25.91 0.90
N SER A 406 12.44 26.01 1.41
CA SER A 406 12.68 26.64 2.69
C SER A 406 12.22 28.09 2.59
N SER A 407 11.14 28.45 3.28
CA SER A 407 10.71 29.84 3.45
C SER A 407 11.67 30.53 4.43
N TRP A 408 12.88 30.80 3.96
CA TRP A 408 13.84 31.69 4.60
C TRP A 408 14.32 32.69 3.55
N TRP A 409 13.52 33.75 3.40
CA TRP A 409 13.92 35.09 2.96
C TRP A 409 13.11 36.11 3.75
#